data_AF-A0A060SNT7-F1
#
_entry.id   AF-A0A060SNT7-F1
#
_cell.length_a   1.000
_cell.length_b   1.000
_cell.length_c   1.000
_cell.angle_alpha   90.00
_cell.angle_beta   90.00
_cell.angle_gamma   90.00
#
_symmetry.space_group_name_H-M   'P 1'
#
loop_
_entity.id
_entity.type
_entity.pdbx_description
1 polymer ?
#
loop_
_entity_poly.entity_id
_entity_poly.type
_entity_poly.pdbx_seq_one_letter_code
_entity_poly.pdbx_strand_id
1 'polypeptide(L)'
;MIAIPLLPFEKYIIAHAILCVIGFLGFLPLGALLARYTRTYTQSWFTAHWICQLALAGPTIIIGVALGIHAVNLAESGPVNDVHKKWGIAIFVLYLLQVAIGLTIHYLRPRAWASGRGRRPVQNYFHAVFGLLIIAFAMFQVRTGFRSEWPAQTGRGSVGNGANDFWYFWIIFITVLYFAGLAFLWRQFRQEREARRAAEMKNSPEMKPISSPREPSETPMA
;
A
#
# COMPACT_ATOMS: atom_id res chain seq x y z
N MET A 1 -16.39 31.55 -28.54
CA MET A 1 -16.73 30.26 -27.87
C MET A 1 -17.69 30.57 -26.73
N ILE A 2 -18.88 29.98 -26.72
CA ILE A 2 -19.81 30.08 -25.58
C ILE A 2 -19.33 29.08 -24.52
N ALA A 3 -18.96 29.56 -23.34
CA ALA A 3 -18.59 28.69 -22.23
C ALA A 3 -19.87 28.18 -21.54
N ILE A 4 -20.19 26.90 -21.72
CA ILE A 4 -21.32 26.26 -21.04
C ILE A 4 -20.92 25.98 -19.58
N PRO A 5 -21.60 26.60 -18.59
CA PRO A 5 -21.25 26.42 -17.18
C PRO A 5 -21.42 24.96 -16.76
N LEU A 6 -20.65 24.53 -15.75
CA LEU A 6 -20.79 23.18 -15.17
C LEU A 6 -22.08 23.06 -14.39
N LEU A 7 -22.83 21.98 -14.66
CA LEU A 7 -23.96 21.54 -13.86
C LEU A 7 -23.46 21.08 -12.46
N PRO A 8 -24.33 21.08 -11.44
CA PRO A 8 -23.92 20.68 -10.09
C PRO A 8 -23.23 19.31 -10.03
N PHE A 9 -23.81 18.28 -10.63
CA PHE A 9 -23.23 16.93 -10.59
C PHE A 9 -21.87 16.85 -11.30
N GLU A 10 -21.66 17.61 -12.37
CA GLU A 10 -20.39 17.64 -13.11
C GLU A 10 -19.25 18.21 -12.26
N LYS A 11 -19.55 19.21 -11.41
CA LYS A 11 -18.57 19.74 -10.44
C LYS A 11 -18.14 18.66 -9.44
N TYR A 12 -19.09 17.84 -8.99
CA TYR A 12 -18.80 16.72 -8.10
C TYR A 12 -18.03 15.59 -8.81
N ILE A 13 -18.30 15.31 -10.09
CA ILE A 13 -17.50 14.38 -10.91
C ILE A 13 -16.05 14.86 -11.01
N ILE A 14 -15.83 16.16 -11.26
CA ILE A 14 -14.50 16.74 -11.32
C ILE A 14 -13.78 16.61 -9.97
N ALA A 15 -14.46 16.97 -8.87
CA ALA A 15 -13.89 16.85 -7.53
C ALA A 15 -13.57 15.39 -7.16
N HIS A 16 -14.45 14.45 -7.49
CA HIS A 16 -14.21 13.01 -7.39
C HIS A 16 -12.95 12.61 -8.15
N ALA A 17 -12.84 12.99 -9.43
CA ALA A 17 -11.71 12.64 -10.28
C ALA A 17 -10.38 13.17 -9.71
N ILE A 18 -10.34 14.43 -9.27
CA ILE A 18 -9.14 15.05 -8.68
C ILE A 18 -8.72 14.32 -7.42
N LEU A 19 -9.63 14.12 -6.47
CA LEU A 19 -9.32 13.47 -5.21
C LEU A 19 -8.93 12.00 -5.42
N CYS A 20 -9.63 11.26 -6.27
CA CYS A 20 -9.28 9.87 -6.56
C CYS A 20 -7.94 9.76 -7.29
N VAL A 21 -7.58 10.67 -8.20
CA VAL A 21 -6.25 10.69 -8.82
C VAL A 21 -5.16 10.99 -7.78
N ILE A 22 -5.34 12.00 -6.93
CA ILE A 22 -4.37 12.33 -5.87
C ILE A 22 -4.20 11.15 -4.91
N GLY A 23 -5.29 10.54 -4.47
CA GLY A 23 -5.28 9.40 -3.55
C GLY A 23 -4.66 8.15 -4.19
N PHE A 24 -5.26 7.65 -5.28
CA PHE A 24 -4.89 6.38 -5.88
C PHE A 24 -3.63 6.41 -6.75
N LEU A 25 -3.39 7.50 -7.48
CA LEU A 25 -2.23 7.63 -8.39
C LEU A 25 -1.09 8.43 -7.78
N GLY A 26 -1.36 9.26 -6.76
CA GLY A 26 -0.36 10.01 -6.02
C GLY A 26 0.09 9.30 -4.75
N PHE A 27 -0.75 9.31 -3.71
CA PHE A 27 -0.36 8.85 -2.38
C PHE A 27 -0.10 7.35 -2.29
N LEU A 28 -0.91 6.48 -2.91
CA LEU A 28 -0.68 5.03 -2.83
C LEU A 28 0.66 4.59 -3.46
N PRO A 29 1.02 5.01 -4.69
CA PRO A 29 2.32 4.68 -5.26
C PRO A 29 3.48 5.32 -4.48
N LEU A 30 3.32 6.56 -4.01
CA LEU A 30 4.32 7.22 -3.18
C LEU A 30 4.60 6.43 -1.90
N GLY A 31 3.58 6.01 -1.17
CA GLY A 31 3.74 5.21 0.05
C GLY A 31 4.41 3.86 -0.24
N ALA A 32 4.08 3.21 -1.36
CA ALA A 32 4.72 1.96 -1.78
C ALA A 32 6.20 2.14 -2.14
N LEU A 33 6.54 3.18 -2.90
CA LEU A 33 7.92 3.52 -3.27
C LEU A 33 8.74 3.94 -2.04
N LEU A 34 8.19 4.77 -1.16
CA LEU A 34 8.85 5.17 0.08
C LEU A 34 9.27 3.95 0.89
N ALA A 35 8.35 3.01 1.12
CA ALA A 35 8.65 1.77 1.84
C ALA A 35 9.68 0.91 1.10
N ARG A 36 9.68 0.90 -0.24
CA ARG A 36 10.64 0.14 -1.05
C ARG A 36 12.06 0.68 -0.92
N TYR A 37 12.23 1.99 -1.02
CA TYR A 37 13.53 2.64 -1.07
C TYR A 37 14.14 2.89 0.31
N THR A 38 13.33 3.13 1.34
CA THR A 38 13.86 3.61 2.64
C THR A 38 13.91 2.55 3.73
N ARG A 39 13.22 1.40 3.57
CA ARG A 39 13.12 0.36 4.59
C ARG A 39 14.46 -0.18 5.08
N THR A 40 15.48 -0.21 4.23
CA THR A 40 16.80 -0.72 4.57
C THR A 40 17.74 0.33 5.18
N TYR A 41 17.28 1.58 5.30
CA TYR A 41 18.10 2.73 5.72
C TYR A 41 17.63 3.35 7.04
N THR A 42 16.32 3.43 7.29
CA THR A 42 15.77 4.08 8.49
C THR A 42 14.50 3.38 8.94
N GLN A 43 14.27 3.25 10.25
CA GLN A 43 13.01 2.71 10.80
C GLN A 43 11.81 3.63 10.56
N SER A 44 12.04 4.92 10.31
CA SER A 44 10.98 5.89 9.99
C SER A 44 10.25 5.57 8.68
N TRP A 45 10.77 4.64 7.86
CA TRP A 45 10.10 4.14 6.66
C TRP A 45 8.66 3.72 6.94
N PHE A 46 8.42 3.07 8.08
CA PHE A 46 7.10 2.54 8.41
C PHE A 46 6.15 3.69 8.75
N THR A 47 6.61 4.67 9.54
CA THR A 47 5.83 5.86 9.88
C THR A 47 5.40 6.62 8.65
N ALA A 48 6.36 6.92 7.77
CA ALA A 48 6.06 7.63 6.55
C ALA A 48 5.16 6.81 5.60
N HIS A 49 5.34 5.48 5.54
CA HIS A 49 4.46 4.61 4.76
C HIS A 49 3.02 4.66 5.24
N TRP A 50 2.74 4.44 6.53
CA TRP A 50 1.35 4.45 6.99
C TRP A 50 0.73 5.85 6.94
N ILE A 51 1.51 6.92 7.11
CA ILE A 51 1.02 8.29 6.90
C ILE A 51 0.54 8.47 5.46
N CYS A 52 1.36 8.10 4.47
CA CYS A 52 0.95 8.16 3.07
C CYS A 52 -0.30 7.32 2.79
N GLN A 53 -0.31 6.05 3.25
CA GLN A 53 -1.37 5.11 2.90
C GLN A 53 -2.69 5.38 3.64
N LEU A 54 -2.64 5.71 4.92
CA LEU A 54 -3.84 5.83 5.76
C LEU A 54 -4.20 7.28 6.03
N ALA A 55 -3.26 8.09 6.51
CA ALA A 55 -3.56 9.45 6.93
C ALA A 55 -3.81 10.41 5.75
N LEU A 56 -3.13 10.19 4.62
CA LEU A 56 -3.27 11.03 3.42
C LEU A 56 -4.18 10.37 2.38
N ALA A 57 -3.86 9.16 1.92
CA ALA A 57 -4.67 8.50 0.90
C ALA A 57 -6.08 8.16 1.39
N GLY A 58 -6.23 7.74 2.66
CA GLY A 58 -7.53 7.36 3.24
C GLY A 58 -8.58 8.45 3.12
N PRO A 59 -8.42 9.61 3.77
CA PRO A 59 -9.37 10.72 3.66
C PRO A 59 -9.61 11.13 2.22
N THR A 60 -8.54 11.27 1.43
CA THR A 60 -8.64 11.71 0.02
C THR A 60 -9.48 10.74 -0.82
N ILE A 61 -9.24 9.43 -0.69
CA ILE A 61 -9.98 8.39 -1.42
C ILE A 61 -11.42 8.31 -0.93
N ILE A 62 -11.66 8.31 0.39
CA ILE A 62 -13.00 8.21 0.97
C ILE A 62 -13.86 9.40 0.51
N ILE A 63 -13.32 10.62 0.60
CA ILE A 63 -14.03 11.82 0.14
C ILE A 63 -14.25 11.73 -1.37
N GLY A 64 -13.21 11.41 -2.16
CA GLY A 64 -13.34 11.26 -3.61
C GLY A 64 -14.45 10.28 -4.00
N VAL A 65 -14.48 9.08 -3.43
CA VAL A 65 -15.53 8.07 -3.69
C VAL A 65 -16.90 8.57 -3.25
N ALA A 66 -17.01 9.21 -2.08
CA ALA A 66 -18.28 9.77 -1.60
C ALA A 66 -18.83 10.85 -2.56
N LEU A 67 -17.97 11.72 -3.11
CA LEU A 67 -18.37 12.70 -4.12
C LEU A 67 -18.84 12.05 -5.42
N GLY A 68 -18.22 10.94 -5.84
CA GLY A 68 -18.65 10.17 -7.01
C GLY A 68 -20.05 9.57 -6.83
N ILE A 69 -20.31 8.99 -5.65
CA ILE A 69 -21.65 8.47 -5.30
C ILE A 69 -22.67 9.62 -5.26
N HIS A 70 -22.31 10.76 -4.67
CA HIS A 70 -23.19 11.92 -4.63
C HIS A 70 -23.51 12.45 -6.03
N ALA A 71 -22.53 12.49 -6.93
CA ALA A 71 -22.74 12.89 -8.32
C ALA A 71 -23.71 11.96 -9.05
N VAL A 72 -23.61 10.64 -8.84
CA VAL A 72 -24.55 9.65 -9.42
C VAL A 72 -25.98 9.91 -8.94
N ASN A 73 -26.16 10.21 -7.65
CA ASN A 73 -27.48 10.53 -7.11
C ASN A 73 -28.06 11.82 -7.69
N LEU A 74 -27.24 12.86 -7.85
CA LEU A 74 -27.68 14.13 -8.45
C LEU A 74 -27.99 14.01 -9.94
N ALA A 75 -27.27 13.15 -10.66
CA ALA A 75 -27.46 12.92 -12.09
C ALA A 75 -28.59 11.91 -12.38
N GLU A 76 -29.16 11.28 -11.34
CA GLU A 76 -30.11 10.17 -11.46
C GLU A 76 -29.63 9.05 -12.39
N SER A 77 -28.31 8.86 -12.50
CA SER A 77 -27.71 8.01 -13.54
C SER A 77 -27.66 6.51 -13.20
N GLY A 78 -28.36 6.11 -12.14
CA GLY A 78 -28.45 4.75 -11.64
C GLY A 78 -27.20 4.27 -10.87
N PRO A 79 -27.37 3.58 -9.72
CA PRO A 79 -26.25 3.08 -8.93
C PRO A 79 -25.60 1.86 -9.62
N VAL A 80 -24.27 1.87 -9.70
CA VAL A 80 -23.42 0.68 -10.02
C VAL A 80 -23.81 -0.06 -11.32
N ASN A 81 -24.26 0.67 -12.33
CA ASN A 81 -24.76 0.11 -13.59
C ASN A 81 -23.70 -0.06 -14.68
N ASP A 82 -22.56 0.63 -14.60
CA ASP A 82 -21.46 0.51 -15.56
C ASP A 82 -20.19 -0.12 -14.96
N VAL A 83 -19.21 -0.34 -15.84
CA VAL A 83 -17.91 -0.96 -15.51
C VAL A 83 -17.09 -0.08 -14.57
N HIS A 84 -17.11 1.24 -14.75
CA HIS A 84 -16.36 2.18 -13.91
C HIS A 84 -16.92 2.13 -12.48
N LYS A 85 -18.23 2.29 -12.28
CA LYS A 85 -18.83 2.24 -10.94
C LYS A 85 -18.59 0.91 -10.22
N LYS A 86 -18.71 -0.23 -10.94
CA LYS A 86 -18.46 -1.58 -10.39
C LYS A 86 -17.02 -1.75 -9.92
N TRP A 87 -16.04 -1.44 -10.78
CA TRP A 87 -14.63 -1.55 -10.42
C TRP A 87 -14.22 -0.53 -9.37
N GLY A 88 -14.79 0.68 -9.40
CA GLY A 88 -14.52 1.73 -8.41
C GLY A 88 -14.87 1.28 -6.99
N ILE A 89 -16.05 0.69 -6.81
CA ILE A 89 -16.46 0.13 -5.51
C ILE A 89 -15.58 -1.07 -5.13
N ALA A 90 -15.31 -1.98 -6.06
CA ALA A 90 -14.45 -3.13 -5.78
C ALA A 90 -13.05 -2.68 -5.30
N ILE A 91 -12.41 -1.76 -6.01
CA ILE A 91 -11.07 -1.24 -5.65
C ILE A 91 -11.12 -0.49 -4.32
N PHE A 92 -12.18 0.28 -4.05
CA PHE A 92 -12.35 0.95 -2.76
C PHE A 92 -12.43 -0.03 -1.60
N VAL A 93 -13.23 -1.11 -1.74
CA VAL A 93 -13.30 -2.18 -0.74
C VAL A 93 -11.95 -2.87 -0.59
N LEU A 94 -11.26 -3.20 -1.68
CA LEU A 94 -9.93 -3.82 -1.63
C LEU A 94 -8.91 -2.90 -0.92
N TYR A 95 -8.99 -1.58 -1.13
CA TYR A 95 -8.18 -0.60 -0.42
C TYR A 95 -8.45 -0.62 1.10
N LEU A 96 -9.71 -0.62 1.53
CA LEU A 96 -10.06 -0.72 2.95
C LEU A 96 -9.57 -2.04 3.56
N LEU A 97 -9.71 -3.16 2.84
CA LEU A 97 -9.16 -4.45 3.25
C LEU A 97 -7.63 -4.40 3.39
N GLN A 98 -6.94 -3.78 2.44
CA GLN A 98 -5.49 -3.62 2.48
C GLN A 98 -5.02 -2.79 3.68
N VAL A 99 -5.75 -1.73 4.04
CA VAL A 99 -5.53 -0.95 5.27
C VAL A 99 -5.72 -1.83 6.50
N ALA A 100 -6.83 -2.57 6.59
CA ALA A 100 -7.13 -3.45 7.72
C ALA A 100 -6.07 -4.56 7.89
N ILE A 101 -5.62 -5.16 6.79
CA ILE A 101 -4.52 -6.13 6.75
C ILE A 101 -3.24 -5.48 7.29
N GLY A 102 -2.88 -4.29 6.80
CA GLY A 102 -1.72 -3.54 7.27
C GLY A 102 -1.77 -3.27 8.77
N LEU A 103 -2.92 -2.81 9.29
CA LEU A 103 -3.12 -2.57 10.71
C LEU A 103 -2.96 -3.85 11.54
N THR A 104 -3.54 -4.96 11.08
CA THR A 104 -3.49 -6.23 11.80
C THR A 104 -2.06 -6.78 11.84
N ILE A 105 -1.34 -6.73 10.72
CA ILE A 105 0.05 -7.19 10.62
C ILE A 105 0.97 -6.39 11.53
N HIS A 106 0.84 -5.07 11.54
CA HIS A 106 1.84 -4.20 12.15
C HIS A 106 1.52 -3.81 13.60
N TYR A 107 0.24 -3.68 13.96
CA TYR A 107 -0.17 -3.26 15.30
C TYR A 107 -0.71 -4.40 16.15
N LEU A 108 -1.67 -5.17 15.62
CA LEU A 108 -2.34 -6.22 16.42
C LEU A 108 -1.46 -7.45 16.64
N ARG A 109 -0.53 -7.73 15.72
CA ARG A 109 0.45 -8.84 15.77
C ARG A 109 -0.11 -10.10 16.45
N PRO A 110 -1.16 -10.74 15.87
CA PRO A 110 -1.78 -11.91 16.47
C PRO A 110 -0.74 -12.96 16.86
N ARG A 111 -0.85 -13.54 18.07
CA ARG A 111 0.14 -14.51 18.60
C ARG A 111 0.37 -15.69 17.65
N ALA A 112 -0.66 -16.11 16.92
CA ALA A 112 -0.58 -17.15 15.88
C ALA A 112 0.43 -16.82 14.76
N TRP A 113 0.73 -15.54 14.53
CA TRP A 113 1.61 -15.04 13.48
C TRP A 113 3.01 -14.63 13.99
N ALA A 114 3.18 -14.57 15.32
CA ALA A 114 4.44 -14.25 15.97
C ALA A 114 5.39 -15.46 16.10
N SER A 115 4.98 -16.63 15.62
CA SER A 115 5.71 -17.91 15.74
C SER A 115 6.91 -18.05 14.79
N GLY A 116 7.10 -17.12 13.86
CA GLY A 116 8.19 -17.17 12.90
C GLY A 116 9.53 -16.87 13.55
N ARG A 117 10.39 -17.89 13.73
CA ARG A 117 11.81 -17.83 14.16
C ARG A 117 12.66 -16.87 13.31
N GLY A 118 12.43 -15.56 13.42
CA GLY A 118 13.09 -14.49 12.67
C GLY A 118 12.85 -14.49 11.14
N ARG A 119 11.94 -15.32 10.61
CA ARG A 119 11.51 -15.26 9.20
C ARG A 119 10.39 -14.25 9.02
N ARG A 120 10.45 -13.48 7.92
CA ARG A 120 9.38 -12.56 7.56
C ARG A 120 8.09 -13.36 7.32
N PRO A 121 7.00 -13.05 8.04
CA PRO A 121 5.75 -13.80 7.89
C PRO A 121 5.14 -13.68 6.48
N VAL A 122 4.46 -14.74 6.00
CA VAL A 122 3.91 -14.83 4.64
C VAL A 122 2.92 -13.70 4.33
N GLN A 123 2.12 -13.30 5.32
CA GLN A 123 1.16 -12.21 5.20
C GLN A 123 1.81 -10.86 4.84
N ASN A 124 3.11 -10.65 5.13
CA ASN A 124 3.81 -9.44 4.72
C ASN A 124 4.08 -9.41 3.21
N TYR A 125 4.29 -10.58 2.59
CA TYR A 125 4.43 -10.71 1.15
C TYR A 125 3.08 -10.55 0.47
N PHE A 126 2.04 -11.19 1.02
CA PHE A 126 0.66 -10.99 0.57
C PHE A 126 0.27 -9.52 0.61
N HIS A 127 0.47 -8.82 1.74
CA HIS A 127 0.18 -7.39 1.87
C HIS A 127 0.93 -6.55 0.81
N ALA A 128 2.20 -6.85 0.54
CA ALA A 128 2.96 -6.14 -0.47
C ALA A 128 2.40 -6.37 -1.90
N VAL A 129 2.17 -7.62 -2.29
CA VAL A 129 1.67 -7.97 -3.62
C VAL A 129 0.25 -7.46 -3.83
N PHE A 130 -0.63 -7.67 -2.84
CA PHE A 130 -2.01 -7.21 -2.88
C PHE A 130 -2.10 -5.69 -3.01
N GLY A 131 -1.24 -4.94 -2.31
CA GLY A 131 -1.13 -3.49 -2.47
C GLY A 131 -0.72 -3.05 -3.89
N LEU A 132 0.20 -3.76 -4.54
CA LEU A 132 0.58 -3.46 -5.93
C LEU A 132 -0.55 -3.74 -6.91
N LEU A 133 -1.31 -4.82 -6.70
CA LEU A 133 -2.48 -5.12 -7.52
C LEU A 133 -3.55 -4.03 -7.40
N ILE A 134 -3.79 -3.50 -6.20
CA ILE A 134 -4.71 -2.37 -6.01
C ILE A 134 -4.22 -1.14 -6.78
N ILE A 135 -2.93 -0.81 -6.75
CA ILE A 135 -2.36 0.30 -7.53
C ILE A 135 -2.57 0.05 -9.03
N ALA A 136 -2.32 -1.16 -9.53
CA ALA A 136 -2.52 -1.50 -10.93
C ALA A 136 -3.99 -1.39 -11.36
N PHE A 137 -4.92 -1.90 -10.55
CA PHE A 137 -6.36 -1.74 -10.81
C PHE A 137 -6.80 -0.28 -10.75
N ALA A 138 -6.22 0.52 -9.85
CA ALA A 138 -6.53 1.94 -9.79
C ALA A 138 -6.04 2.70 -11.03
N MET A 139 -4.88 2.33 -11.60
CA MET A 139 -4.43 2.87 -12.90
C MET A 139 -5.44 2.57 -14.01
N PHE A 140 -5.91 1.33 -14.10
CA PHE A 140 -6.97 0.95 -15.03
C PHE A 140 -8.25 1.79 -14.80
N GLN A 141 -8.66 1.94 -13.55
CA GLN A 141 -9.87 2.64 -13.17
C GLN A 141 -9.84 4.15 -13.47
N VAL A 142 -8.70 4.81 -13.26
CA VAL A 142 -8.56 6.21 -13.66
C VAL A 142 -8.68 6.34 -15.18
N ARG A 143 -8.10 5.41 -15.94
CA ARG A 143 -8.20 5.43 -17.41
C ARG A 143 -9.63 5.28 -17.91
N THR A 144 -10.41 4.35 -17.35
CA THR A 144 -11.83 4.22 -17.70
C THR A 144 -12.62 5.47 -17.32
N GLY A 145 -12.27 6.12 -16.21
CA GLY A 145 -12.87 7.37 -15.75
C GLY A 145 -12.79 8.50 -16.79
N PHE A 146 -11.59 8.89 -17.20
CA PHE A 146 -11.46 10.02 -18.14
C PHE A 146 -11.73 9.67 -19.61
N ARG A 147 -11.57 8.39 -20.01
CA ARG A 147 -11.80 7.98 -21.42
C ARG A 147 -13.24 7.65 -21.73
N SER A 148 -13.94 7.02 -20.80
CA SER A 148 -15.27 6.45 -21.05
C SER A 148 -16.32 7.08 -20.15
N GLU A 149 -16.06 7.18 -18.85
CA GLU A 149 -17.07 7.64 -17.90
C GLU A 149 -17.37 9.13 -18.06
N TRP A 150 -16.32 9.96 -18.18
CA TRP A 150 -16.48 11.40 -18.37
C TRP A 150 -17.39 11.76 -19.56
N PRO A 151 -17.11 11.33 -20.81
CA PRO A 151 -17.98 11.66 -21.93
C PRO A 151 -19.39 11.05 -21.78
N ALA A 152 -19.50 9.84 -21.20
CA ALA A 152 -20.80 9.18 -21.02
C ALA A 152 -21.70 9.88 -19.99
N GLN A 153 -21.14 10.35 -18.87
CA GLN A 153 -21.92 10.97 -17.79
C GLN A 153 -22.18 12.46 -18.04
N THR A 154 -21.30 13.16 -18.75
CA THR A 154 -21.39 14.63 -18.90
C THR A 154 -21.85 15.08 -20.28
N GLY A 155 -21.72 14.24 -21.32
CA GLY A 155 -21.98 14.65 -22.70
C GLY A 155 -20.99 15.70 -23.24
N ARG A 156 -19.95 16.07 -22.48
CA ARG A 156 -19.00 17.15 -22.83
C ARG A 156 -17.88 16.75 -23.80
N GLY A 157 -18.01 15.57 -24.43
CA GLY A 157 -16.96 15.01 -25.29
C GLY A 157 -15.77 14.45 -24.49
N SER A 158 -14.78 13.95 -25.22
CA SER A 158 -13.61 13.29 -24.62
C SER A 158 -12.67 14.28 -23.93
N VAL A 159 -12.07 13.84 -22.81
CA VAL A 159 -10.93 14.54 -22.21
C VAL A 159 -9.77 14.57 -23.20
N GLY A 160 -9.07 15.70 -23.29
CA GLY A 160 -7.95 15.89 -24.20
C GLY A 160 -6.83 14.86 -24.01
N ASN A 161 -6.07 14.62 -25.08
CA ASN A 161 -5.03 13.58 -25.12
C ASN A 161 -3.93 13.74 -24.07
N GLY A 162 -3.69 14.96 -23.56
CA GLY A 162 -2.70 15.17 -22.48
C GLY A 162 -2.97 14.33 -21.22
N ALA A 163 -4.23 14.04 -20.88
CA ALA A 163 -4.55 13.14 -19.76
C ALA A 163 -4.12 11.69 -20.05
N ASN A 164 -4.28 11.26 -21.30
CA ASN A 164 -3.86 9.94 -21.76
C ASN A 164 -2.33 9.82 -21.81
N ASP A 165 -1.65 10.83 -22.31
CA ASP A 165 -0.18 10.88 -22.38
C ASP A 165 0.43 10.89 -20.98
N PHE A 166 -0.11 11.71 -20.07
CA PHE A 166 0.27 11.69 -18.66
C PHE A 166 0.04 10.31 -18.03
N TRP A 167 -1.09 9.67 -18.30
CA TRP A 167 -1.39 8.34 -17.76
C TRP A 167 -0.36 7.29 -18.21
N TYR A 168 0.02 7.27 -19.49
CA TYR A 168 1.05 6.36 -20.02
C TYR A 168 2.43 6.65 -19.42
N PHE A 169 2.82 7.91 -19.36
CA PHE A 169 4.05 8.31 -18.70
C PHE A 169 4.06 7.84 -17.23
N TRP A 170 2.98 8.09 -16.50
CA TRP A 170 2.90 7.82 -15.07
C TRP A 170 2.97 6.32 -14.76
N ILE A 171 2.25 5.47 -15.50
CA ILE A 171 2.31 4.01 -15.30
C ILE A 171 3.70 3.46 -15.60
N ILE A 172 4.36 3.94 -16.66
CA ILE A 172 5.74 3.53 -17.00
C ILE A 172 6.71 4.00 -15.90
N PHE A 173 6.61 5.28 -15.52
CA PHE A 173 7.46 5.89 -14.51
C PHE A 173 7.40 5.16 -13.17
N ILE A 174 6.19 4.94 -12.63
CA ILE A 174 6.00 4.22 -11.37
C ILE A 174 6.50 2.78 -11.46
N THR A 175 6.27 2.11 -12.59
CA THR A 175 6.75 0.74 -12.83
C THR A 175 8.28 0.69 -12.79
N VAL A 176 8.95 1.54 -13.56
CA VAL A 176 10.41 1.61 -13.61
C VAL A 176 10.99 1.91 -12.23
N LEU A 177 10.45 2.90 -11.51
CA LEU A 177 10.89 3.19 -10.14
C LEU A 177 10.68 2.01 -9.20
N TYR A 178 9.55 1.32 -9.26
CA TYR A 178 9.30 0.20 -8.37
C TYR A 178 10.30 -0.94 -8.62
N PHE A 179 10.54 -1.29 -9.88
CA PHE A 179 11.49 -2.33 -10.26
C PHE A 179 12.95 -1.94 -9.96
N ALA A 180 13.34 -0.69 -10.19
CA ALA A 180 14.66 -0.19 -9.78
C ALA A 180 14.87 -0.33 -8.27
N GLY A 181 13.83 -0.03 -7.47
CA GLY A 181 13.84 -0.24 -6.03
C GLY A 181 14.04 -1.70 -5.59
N LEU A 182 13.78 -2.70 -6.45
CA LEU A 182 14.06 -4.10 -6.13
C LEU A 182 15.55 -4.41 -6.02
N ALA A 183 16.44 -3.56 -6.57
CA ALA A 183 17.89 -3.69 -6.37
C ALA A 183 18.27 -3.67 -4.87
N PHE A 184 17.49 -2.99 -4.01
CA PHE A 184 17.71 -2.96 -2.57
C PHE A 184 17.27 -4.24 -1.84
N LEU A 185 16.67 -5.23 -2.53
CA LEU A 185 16.30 -6.52 -1.92
C LEU A 185 17.51 -7.27 -1.39
N TRP A 186 18.68 -7.18 -2.04
CA TRP A 186 19.89 -7.83 -1.51
C TRP A 186 20.17 -7.36 -0.08
N ARG A 187 19.94 -6.07 0.18
CA ARG A 187 20.32 -5.40 1.43
C ARG A 187 19.32 -5.79 2.49
N GLN A 188 18.04 -5.77 2.11
CA GLN A 188 16.97 -6.25 2.96
C GLN A 188 17.22 -7.71 3.38
N PHE A 189 17.51 -8.61 2.45
CA PHE A 189 17.74 -10.01 2.78
C PHE A 189 19.00 -10.24 3.62
N ARG A 190 20.04 -9.42 3.44
CA ARG A 190 21.24 -9.46 4.30
C ARG A 190 20.90 -9.05 5.73
N GLN A 191 20.23 -7.92 5.92
CA GLN A 191 19.80 -7.42 7.24
C GLN A 191 18.87 -8.43 7.94
N GLU A 192 17.93 -9.02 7.22
CA GLU A 192 17.04 -10.05 7.77
C GLU A 192 17.80 -11.33 8.17
N ARG A 193 18.85 -11.74 7.43
CA ARG A 193 19.71 -12.88 7.82
C ARG A 193 20.52 -12.59 9.08
N GLU A 194 21.09 -11.39 9.18
CA GLU A 194 21.85 -10.95 10.36
C GLU A 194 20.96 -10.91 11.61
N ALA A 195 19.75 -10.33 11.49
CA ALA A 195 18.77 -10.30 12.57
C ALA A 195 18.34 -11.70 13.03
N ARG A 196 18.21 -12.66 12.11
CA ARG A 196 17.94 -14.07 12.44
C ARG A 196 19.05 -14.68 13.27
N ARG A 197 20.30 -14.57 12.82
CA ARG A 197 21.47 -15.12 13.52
C ARG A 197 21.60 -14.52 14.93
N ALA A 198 21.38 -13.21 15.07
CA ALA A 198 21.40 -12.55 16.37
C ALA A 198 20.30 -13.07 17.32
N ALA A 199 19.09 -13.31 16.81
CA ALA A 199 18.00 -13.88 17.59
C ALA A 199 18.25 -15.34 18.01
N GLU A 200 18.88 -16.13 17.14
CA GLU A 200 19.27 -17.52 17.45
C GLU A 200 20.33 -17.55 18.56
N MET A 201 21.37 -16.72 18.48
CA MET A 201 22.40 -16.64 19.53
C MET A 201 21.84 -16.25 20.89
N LYS A 202 20.89 -15.31 20.95
CA LYS A 202 20.25 -14.88 22.21
C LYS A 202 19.42 -15.99 22.88
N ASN A 203 18.90 -16.93 22.08
CA ASN A 203 18.04 -18.01 22.57
C ASN A 203 18.81 -19.33 22.78
N SER A 204 20.12 -19.38 22.48
CA SER A 204 20.95 -20.53 22.84
C SER A 204 21.07 -20.60 24.36
N PRO A 205 20.85 -21.78 24.98
CA PRO A 205 21.02 -21.93 26.43
C PRO A 205 22.46 -21.55 26.79
N GLU A 206 22.60 -20.63 27.74
CA GLU A 206 23.87 -20.26 28.33
C GLU A 206 24.55 -21.54 28.81
N MET A 207 25.63 -21.92 28.14
CA MET A 207 26.37 -23.12 28.49
C MET A 207 26.99 -22.83 29.85
N LYS A 208 26.36 -23.32 30.94
CA LYS A 208 26.90 -23.19 32.29
C LYS A 208 28.38 -23.61 32.24
N PRO A 209 29.30 -22.82 32.79
CA PRO A 209 30.69 -23.23 32.86
C PRO A 209 30.72 -24.61 33.48
N ILE A 210 31.35 -25.57 32.79
CA ILE A 210 31.61 -26.89 33.36
C ILE A 210 32.36 -26.61 34.66
N SER A 211 31.71 -26.87 35.80
CA SER A 211 32.30 -26.68 37.11
C SER A 211 33.67 -27.34 37.12
N SER A 212 34.68 -26.61 37.60
CA SER A 212 36.07 -27.04 37.67
C SER A 212 36.19 -28.44 38.27
N PRO A 213 37.24 -29.21 37.91
CA PRO A 213 37.51 -30.50 38.54
C PRO A 213 37.46 -30.37 40.05
N ARG A 214 36.70 -31.25 40.73
CA ARG A 214 36.72 -31.34 42.20
C ARG A 214 38.17 -31.56 42.63
N GLU A 215 38.65 -30.71 43.55
CA GLU A 215 39.90 -30.99 44.26
C GLU A 215 39.79 -32.36 44.96
N PRO A 216 40.84 -33.19 44.88
CA PRO A 216 40.86 -34.46 45.57
C PRO A 216 40.81 -34.23 47.08
N SER A 217 39.87 -34.91 47.74
CA SER A 217 39.71 -34.85 49.20
C SER A 217 40.97 -35.39 49.87
N GLU A 218 41.65 -34.55 50.65
CA GLU A 218 42.69 -35.00 51.56
C GLU A 218 42.07 -35.90 52.64
N THR A 219 42.42 -37.19 52.58
CA THR A 219 42.20 -38.14 53.67
C THR A 219 43.10 -37.77 54.86
N PRO A 220 42.57 -37.67 56.09
CA PRO A 220 43.40 -37.50 57.26
C PRO A 220 44.08 -38.83 57.59
N MET A 221 45.42 -38.82 57.68
CA MET A 221 46.19 -39.93 58.23
C MET A 221 45.97 -39.99 59.75
N ALA A 222 45.65 -41.19 60.24
CA ALA A 222 45.63 -41.56 61.64
C ALA A 222 47.04 -41.87 62.16
#